data_AF-A7HD25-F1
#
_entry.id   AF-A7HD25-F1
#
_cell.length_a   1.000
_cell.length_b   1.000
_cell.length_c   1.000
_cell.angle_alpha   90.00
_cell.angle_beta   90.00
_cell.angle_gamma   90.00
#
_symmetry.space_group_name_H-M   'P 1'
#
loop_
_entity.id
_entity.type
_entity.pdbx_description
1 polymer ?
#
loop_
_entity_poly.entity_id
_entity_poly.type
_entity_poly.pdbx_seq_one_letter_code
_entity_poly.pdbx_strand_id
1 'polypeptide(L)'
;MARQRRRRGANTLPLASREVLLFSLPRAFGRPVSTSALTLALVMATTAQATPCGGAPGEPVDVAQAERMLALLGDVAAGRSGLAHVEVVLADPRTDLVIAQMNVGRTVTKVRYAQLLRDFVAGREPRLEPDADLRAQRGAKALRDVLRILRWGAGHTDLLAERLSALRRSDPAAEAYRRAGAALPVPLDRGTRLHIVMGGRAGGAAIGDDVYFDLLAYSAFESTGEVPAFTPDAAVATFAHELHHLGLTAALESFPPALHLDPRSARAFGLVKLLVLEGSATWLVDAERDPARLRRDASVARELERGDALLADVERLLQGALSGELDGPACEAARAPLLAGGFHAAGALLLQAIDRTGGRDAVLTVLRDPRRLLVSYDEAVRDGAEGRTFDAGLAQAIGHLGEDRGKEAPGHPQPLDRIHGP
;
A
#
# COMPACT_ATOMS: atom_id res chain seq x y z
N MET A 1 15.39 26.63 -58.63
CA MET A 1 15.57 25.18 -58.40
C MET A 1 15.67 24.92 -56.90
N ALA A 2 14.57 24.48 -56.31
CA ALA A 2 14.43 24.20 -54.88
C ALA A 2 14.89 22.77 -54.57
N ARG A 3 15.63 22.57 -53.47
CA ARG A 3 15.82 21.24 -52.87
C ARG A 3 15.40 21.26 -51.40
N GLN A 4 14.28 20.59 -51.21
CA GLN A 4 13.53 20.31 -49.99
C GLN A 4 14.27 19.23 -49.18
N ARG A 5 14.68 19.52 -47.94
CA ARG A 5 15.10 18.48 -46.98
C ARG A 5 14.02 18.33 -45.91
N ARG A 6 13.19 17.29 -46.09
CA ARG A 6 12.24 16.79 -45.09
C ARG A 6 13.01 16.23 -43.89
N ARG A 7 12.84 16.81 -42.70
CA ARG A 7 13.11 16.12 -41.44
C ARG A 7 11.82 15.42 -40.99
N ARG A 8 11.94 14.13 -40.73
CA ARG A 8 10.88 13.21 -40.30
C ARG A 8 10.33 13.67 -38.95
N GLY A 9 9.01 13.68 -38.83
CA GLY A 9 8.30 13.88 -37.57
C GLY A 9 8.60 12.73 -36.61
N ALA A 10 8.86 13.09 -35.35
CA ALA A 10 8.84 12.15 -34.25
C ALA A 10 7.38 11.80 -33.97
N ASN A 11 7.01 10.54 -34.20
CA ASN A 11 5.75 9.98 -33.72
C ASN A 11 5.84 9.88 -32.19
N THR A 12 5.13 10.76 -31.49
CA THR A 12 4.82 10.61 -30.07
C THR A 12 3.74 9.52 -29.92
N LEU A 13 4.13 8.37 -29.36
CA LEU A 13 3.19 7.36 -28.86
C LEU A 13 2.56 7.85 -27.55
N PRO A 14 1.31 7.47 -27.23
CA PRO A 14 0.66 7.89 -25.99
C PRO A 14 1.29 7.21 -24.77
N LEU A 15 1.65 8.02 -23.77
CA LEU A 15 2.16 7.58 -22.47
C LEU A 15 1.04 6.86 -21.70
N ALA A 16 1.29 5.60 -21.34
CA ALA A 16 0.44 4.80 -20.46
C ALA A 16 0.49 5.34 -19.02
N SER A 17 -0.69 5.39 -18.41
CA SER A 17 -0.98 5.91 -17.07
C SER A 17 -0.28 5.11 -15.96
N ARG A 18 0.27 5.80 -14.96
CA ARG A 18 0.84 5.21 -13.73
C ARG A 18 -0.19 5.23 -12.60
N GLU A 19 -0.25 4.12 -11.85
CA GLU A 19 -1.17 3.88 -10.73
C GLU A 19 -0.45 4.05 -9.39
N VAL A 20 -1.21 4.51 -8.39
CA VAL A 20 -0.77 4.64 -7.01
C VAL A 20 -1.11 3.34 -6.28
N LEU A 21 -0.10 2.56 -5.89
CA LEU A 21 -0.24 1.42 -4.98
C LEU A 21 -0.03 1.93 -3.55
N LEU A 22 -1.10 1.86 -2.76
CA LEU A 22 -1.10 2.29 -1.37
C LEU A 22 -1.89 1.30 -0.56
N PHE A 23 -1.28 0.76 0.49
CA PHE A 23 -1.99 0.07 1.55
C PHE A 23 -1.60 0.73 2.85
N SER A 24 -2.56 0.79 3.75
CA SER A 24 -2.39 1.45 5.02
C SER A 24 -3.48 0.90 5.91
N LEU A 25 -3.04 0.26 7.01
CA LEU A 25 -3.84 -0.63 7.82
C LEU A 25 -5.05 0.06 8.44
N PRO A 26 -6.21 -0.61 8.44
CA PRO A 26 -7.15 -0.43 9.53
C PRO A 26 -7.77 -1.74 10.02
N ARG A 27 -7.68 -1.99 11.33
CA ARG A 27 -8.50 -2.99 12.02
C ARG A 27 -9.93 -2.50 12.23
N ALA A 28 -10.91 -3.39 12.05
CA ALA A 28 -12.19 -3.36 12.77
C ALA A 28 -12.96 -4.70 12.63
N PHE A 29 -13.60 -5.10 13.74
CA PHE A 29 -14.27 -6.37 14.00
C PHE A 29 -15.57 -6.67 13.20
N GLY A 30 -15.73 -7.96 12.85
CA GLY A 30 -16.92 -8.83 12.88
C GLY A 30 -18.35 -8.33 12.65
N ARG A 31 -18.94 -8.67 11.48
CA ARG A 31 -20.21 -9.44 11.27
C ARG A 31 -20.63 -9.43 9.78
N PRO A 32 -21.32 -10.48 9.26
CA PRO A 32 -21.67 -10.56 7.83
C PRO A 32 -23.02 -9.87 7.55
N VAL A 33 -23.12 -9.12 6.45
CA VAL A 33 -24.40 -8.66 5.89
C VAL A 33 -24.38 -8.84 4.37
N SER A 34 -25.52 -9.31 3.85
CA SER A 34 -25.77 -9.84 2.51
C SER A 34 -26.11 -8.77 1.45
N THR A 35 -25.52 -8.97 0.27
CA THR A 35 -25.97 -8.74 -1.12
C THR A 35 -26.50 -7.39 -1.65
N SER A 36 -25.83 -6.99 -2.76
CA SER A 36 -26.33 -6.38 -4.01
C SER A 36 -26.36 -4.85 -4.15
N ALA A 37 -25.37 -4.29 -4.87
CA ALA A 37 -25.54 -3.62 -6.18
C ALA A 37 -24.30 -2.78 -6.59
N LEU A 38 -23.77 -3.09 -7.79
CA LEU A 38 -22.98 -2.29 -8.74
C LEU A 38 -22.45 -0.89 -8.33
N THR A 39 -21.14 -0.64 -8.53
CA THR A 39 -20.64 0.01 -9.77
C THR A 39 -19.11 0.04 -9.85
N LEU A 40 -18.65 -0.29 -11.05
CA LEU A 40 -17.34 -0.29 -11.67
C LEU A 40 -16.77 1.13 -11.84
N ALA A 41 -15.66 1.47 -11.17
CA ALA A 41 -14.72 2.54 -11.57
C ALA A 41 -13.43 2.47 -10.74
N LEU A 42 -12.41 1.75 -11.22
CA LEU A 42 -11.05 1.91 -10.71
C LEU A 42 -9.98 1.55 -11.76
N VAL A 43 -10.02 2.23 -12.91
CA VAL A 43 -8.86 2.39 -13.84
C VAL A 43 -8.95 3.77 -14.55
N MET A 44 -9.35 4.84 -13.87
CA MET A 44 -9.37 6.19 -14.50
C MET A 44 -8.84 7.28 -13.55
N ALA A 45 -7.61 7.69 -13.86
CA ALA A 45 -7.02 9.03 -13.83
C ALA A 45 -7.35 9.99 -12.67
N THR A 46 -6.31 10.36 -11.93
CA THR A 46 -5.94 11.78 -11.75
C THR A 46 -4.41 11.91 -11.67
N THR A 47 -3.82 12.48 -12.71
CA THR A 47 -2.48 13.09 -12.64
C THR A 47 -2.64 14.54 -12.19
N ALA A 48 -2.34 14.84 -10.93
CA ALA A 48 -1.69 16.12 -10.66
C ALA A 48 -0.22 15.92 -11.05
N GLN A 49 0.28 16.73 -11.98
CA GLN A 49 1.71 16.77 -12.26
C GLN A 49 2.41 17.19 -10.96
N ALA A 50 2.94 16.22 -10.22
CA ALA A 50 3.89 16.50 -9.17
C ALA A 50 5.08 17.17 -9.85
N THR A 51 5.28 18.45 -9.53
CA THR A 51 6.53 19.13 -9.88
C THR A 51 7.63 18.35 -9.15
N PRO A 52 8.71 17.90 -9.82
CA PRO A 52 9.79 17.19 -9.15
C PRO A 52 10.44 18.15 -8.14
N CYS A 53 10.00 18.07 -6.89
CA CYS A 53 10.64 18.73 -5.77
C CYS A 53 11.81 17.83 -5.39
N GLY A 54 12.96 18.06 -6.03
CA GLY A 54 14.22 17.44 -5.62
C GLY A 54 14.62 17.93 -4.24
N GLY A 55 14.19 17.19 -3.21
CA GLY A 55 14.79 17.30 -1.88
C GLY A 55 16.21 16.75 -1.94
N ALA A 56 17.14 17.39 -1.23
CA ALA A 56 18.50 16.87 -1.13
C ALA A 56 18.49 15.56 -0.31
N PRO A 57 19.30 14.55 -0.68
CA PRO A 57 19.47 13.35 0.13
C PRO A 57 19.88 13.72 1.55
N GLY A 58 19.08 13.34 2.55
CA GLY A 58 19.33 13.65 3.95
C GLY A 58 18.66 14.91 4.48
N GLU A 59 17.59 15.40 3.83
CA GLU A 59 16.70 16.36 4.46
C GLU A 59 16.10 15.77 5.75
N PRO A 60 16.04 16.56 6.84
CA PRO A 60 15.43 16.11 8.09
C PRO A 60 13.94 15.87 7.89
N VAL A 61 13.37 14.98 8.70
CA VAL A 61 11.92 14.69 8.65
C VAL A 61 11.11 15.96 8.93
N ASP A 62 10.17 16.26 8.04
CA ASP A 62 9.30 17.43 8.17
C ASP A 62 8.20 17.19 9.20
N VAL A 63 8.07 18.10 10.16
CA VAL A 63 7.12 18.00 11.28
C VAL A 63 6.05 19.10 11.29
N ALA A 64 6.04 19.98 10.27
CA ALA A 64 5.26 21.21 10.30
C ALA A 64 3.75 20.97 10.39
N GLN A 65 3.23 19.95 9.70
CA GLN A 65 1.81 19.63 9.76
C GLN A 65 1.41 19.08 11.14
N ALA A 66 2.23 18.22 11.74
CA ALA A 66 2.01 17.71 13.09
C ALA A 66 2.00 18.84 14.14
N GLU A 67 2.86 19.84 14.03
CA GLU A 67 2.84 21.02 14.91
C GLU A 67 1.53 21.80 14.83
N ARG A 68 1.06 22.05 13.60
CA ARG A 68 -0.20 22.77 13.36
C ARG A 68 -1.39 22.00 13.95
N MET A 69 -1.42 20.69 13.76
CA MET A 69 -2.45 19.84 14.34
C MET A 69 -2.35 19.81 15.87
N LEU A 70 -1.14 19.72 16.43
CA LEU A 70 -0.94 19.76 17.88
C LEU A 70 -1.41 21.09 18.50
N ALA A 71 -1.16 22.22 17.83
CA ALA A 71 -1.69 23.53 18.24
C ALA A 71 -3.22 23.56 18.23
N LEU A 72 -3.85 23.02 17.18
CA LEU A 72 -5.30 22.86 17.09
C LEU A 72 -5.86 22.02 18.26
N LEU A 73 -5.24 20.86 18.55
CA LEU A 73 -5.64 20.00 19.65
C LEU A 73 -5.45 20.69 21.01
N GLY A 74 -4.37 21.46 21.18
CA GLY A 74 -4.10 22.25 22.40
C GLY A 74 -5.13 23.36 22.64
N ASP A 75 -5.63 24.01 21.59
CA ASP A 75 -6.73 24.95 21.71
C ASP A 75 -8.02 24.27 22.17
N VAL A 76 -8.36 23.13 21.59
CA VAL A 76 -9.54 22.34 22.00
C VAL A 76 -9.41 21.88 23.45
N ALA A 77 -8.24 21.37 23.85
CA ALA A 77 -7.96 20.94 25.22
C ALA A 77 -8.14 22.06 26.24
N ALA A 78 -7.76 23.29 25.87
CA ALA A 78 -7.89 24.48 26.71
C ALA A 78 -9.26 25.18 26.60
N GLY A 79 -10.23 24.61 25.89
CA GLY A 79 -11.55 25.20 25.68
C GLY A 79 -11.55 26.48 24.83
N ARG A 80 -10.50 26.72 24.04
CA ARG A 80 -10.40 27.87 23.11
C ARG A 80 -11.00 27.52 21.76
N SER A 81 -11.38 28.55 21.01
CA SER A 81 -11.80 28.39 19.62
C SER A 81 -10.61 27.95 18.76
N GLY A 82 -10.57 26.68 18.37
CA GLY A 82 -9.55 26.13 17.46
C GLY A 82 -9.79 26.45 15.97
N LEU A 83 -10.82 27.24 15.63
CA LEU A 83 -11.24 27.48 14.24
C LEU A 83 -10.16 28.11 13.36
N ALA A 84 -9.34 29.02 13.91
CA ALA A 84 -8.24 29.62 13.14
C ALA A 84 -7.18 28.57 12.75
N HIS A 85 -6.89 27.63 13.65
CA HIS A 85 -5.96 26.54 13.39
C HIS A 85 -6.50 25.52 12.38
N VAL A 86 -7.83 25.37 12.22
CA VAL A 86 -8.41 24.48 11.20
C VAL A 86 -7.96 24.89 9.81
N GLU A 87 -8.07 26.18 9.47
CA GLU A 87 -7.68 26.67 8.15
C GLU A 87 -6.17 26.53 7.91
N VAL A 88 -5.35 26.74 8.95
CA VAL A 88 -3.89 26.57 8.88
C VAL A 88 -3.48 25.10 8.65
N VAL A 89 -4.20 24.15 9.25
CA VAL A 89 -4.01 22.71 9.04
C VAL A 89 -4.45 22.31 7.63
N LEU A 90 -5.62 22.76 7.17
CA LEU A 90 -6.15 22.42 5.85
C LEU A 90 -5.35 23.03 4.70
N ALA A 91 -4.69 24.17 4.93
CA ALA A 91 -3.81 24.81 3.98
C ALA A 91 -2.43 24.13 3.89
N ASP A 92 -2.06 23.25 4.83
CA ASP A 92 -0.81 22.50 4.76
C ASP A 92 -0.93 21.38 3.71
N PRO A 93 -0.04 21.32 2.70
CA PRO A 93 -0.08 20.28 1.66
C PRO A 93 0.00 18.85 2.21
N ARG A 94 0.60 18.64 3.38
CA ARG A 94 0.74 17.30 3.99
C ARG A 94 -0.59 16.78 4.53
N THR A 95 -1.57 17.65 4.75
CA THR A 95 -2.95 17.24 5.02
C THR A 95 -3.58 16.55 3.80
N ASP A 96 -3.15 16.88 2.57
CA ASP A 96 -3.61 16.19 1.37
C ASP A 96 -3.04 14.76 1.29
N LEU A 97 -1.86 14.49 1.85
CA LEU A 97 -1.31 13.12 1.99
C LEU A 97 -2.20 12.27 2.90
N VAL A 98 -2.61 12.81 4.05
CA VAL A 98 -3.51 12.16 5.00
C VAL A 98 -4.86 11.83 4.34
N ILE A 99 -5.42 12.77 3.57
CA ILE A 99 -6.66 12.57 2.84
C ILE A 99 -6.48 11.54 1.70
N ALA A 100 -5.35 11.58 0.99
CA ALA A 100 -5.04 10.62 -0.06
C ALA A 100 -4.97 9.19 0.48
N GLN A 101 -4.32 8.98 1.64
CA GLN A 101 -4.30 7.68 2.32
C GLN A 101 -5.72 7.19 2.63
N MET A 102 -6.58 8.07 3.16
CA MET A 102 -7.95 7.67 3.48
C MET A 102 -8.74 7.26 2.23
N ASN A 103 -8.40 7.80 1.06
CA ASN A 103 -9.05 7.49 -0.21
C ASN A 103 -8.63 6.17 -0.84
N VAL A 104 -7.67 5.46 -0.27
CA VAL A 104 -7.31 4.08 -0.66
C VAL A 104 -8.51 3.16 -0.42
N GLY A 105 -9.24 2.83 -1.49
CA GLY A 105 -10.46 2.01 -1.43
C GLY A 105 -11.67 2.68 -0.76
N ARG A 106 -11.65 4.02 -0.59
CA ARG A 106 -12.72 4.81 0.04
C ARG A 106 -12.95 6.12 -0.73
N THR A 107 -13.90 6.93 -0.24
CA THR A 107 -14.18 8.27 -0.76
C THR A 107 -14.31 9.26 0.40
N VAL A 108 -13.28 10.08 0.61
CA VAL A 108 -13.17 11.14 1.61
C VAL A 108 -12.67 12.40 0.90
N THR A 109 -13.53 13.41 0.79
CA THR A 109 -13.16 14.69 0.17
C THR A 109 -12.52 15.63 1.19
N LYS A 110 -11.69 16.56 0.73
CA LYS A 110 -11.14 17.64 1.58
C LYS A 110 -12.24 18.46 2.25
N VAL A 111 -13.39 18.65 1.57
CA VAL A 111 -14.57 19.31 2.15
C VAL A 111 -15.14 18.54 3.33
N ARG A 112 -15.30 17.21 3.22
CA ARG A 112 -15.80 16.38 4.34
C ARG A 112 -14.81 16.35 5.50
N TYR A 113 -13.51 16.26 5.21
CA TYR A 113 -12.48 16.31 6.23
C TYR A 113 -12.42 17.68 6.94
N ALA A 114 -12.55 18.77 6.18
CA ALA A 114 -12.64 20.12 6.75
C ALA A 114 -13.88 20.29 7.64
N GLN A 115 -15.03 19.77 7.21
CA GLN A 115 -16.26 19.78 8.02
C GLN A 115 -16.06 19.01 9.34
N LEU A 116 -15.43 17.83 9.28
CA LEU A 116 -15.07 17.05 10.46
C LEU A 116 -14.24 17.89 11.45
N LEU A 117 -13.17 18.55 10.99
CA LEU A 117 -12.33 19.38 11.86
C LEU A 117 -13.10 20.56 12.45
N ARG A 118 -13.92 21.26 11.65
CA ARG A 118 -14.73 22.40 12.12
C ARG A 118 -15.78 22.00 13.17
N ASP A 119 -16.43 20.86 12.98
CA ASP A 119 -17.40 20.36 13.97
C ASP A 119 -16.69 19.87 15.24
N PHE A 120 -15.55 19.20 15.10
CA PHE A 120 -14.71 18.77 16.21
C PHE A 120 -14.28 19.96 17.10
N VAL A 121 -13.68 21.01 16.52
CA VAL A 121 -13.23 22.18 17.31
C VAL A 121 -14.40 22.99 17.90
N ALA A 122 -15.59 22.88 17.31
CA ALA A 122 -16.80 23.52 17.83
C ALA A 122 -17.54 22.67 18.88
N GLY A 123 -17.02 21.50 19.24
CA GLY A 123 -17.67 20.57 20.18
C GLY A 123 -18.98 19.99 19.65
N ARG A 124 -19.22 20.02 18.32
CA ARG A 124 -20.41 19.45 17.68
C ARG A 124 -20.16 18.03 17.22
N GLU A 125 -21.19 17.20 17.22
CA GLU A 125 -21.12 15.88 16.58
C GLU A 125 -21.14 16.06 15.05
N PRO A 126 -20.09 15.63 14.33
CA PRO A 126 -20.04 15.78 12.88
C PRO A 126 -21.06 14.87 12.20
N ARG A 127 -21.75 15.38 11.17
CA ARG A 127 -22.66 14.57 10.35
C ARG A 127 -21.85 13.75 9.33
N LEU A 128 -21.59 12.49 9.66
CA LEU A 128 -20.77 11.58 8.86
C LEU A 128 -21.59 10.54 8.10
N GLU A 129 -22.83 10.87 7.73
CA GLU A 129 -23.70 9.93 7.01
C GLU A 129 -23.04 9.47 5.69
N PRO A 130 -23.10 8.16 5.40
CA PRO A 130 -22.53 7.63 4.17
C PRO A 130 -23.46 7.90 2.99
N ASP A 131 -22.89 8.11 1.81
CA ASP A 131 -23.64 8.01 0.57
C ASP A 131 -23.95 6.53 0.28
N ALA A 132 -24.86 6.26 -0.68
CA ALA A 132 -25.26 4.89 -1.02
C ALA A 132 -24.08 3.99 -1.46
N ASP A 133 -23.03 4.59 -2.02
CA ASP A 133 -21.85 3.91 -2.52
C ASP A 133 -20.99 3.26 -1.41
N LEU A 134 -20.51 2.05 -1.64
CA LEU A 134 -19.72 1.28 -0.67
C LEU A 134 -18.40 1.98 -0.30
N ARG A 135 -17.74 2.68 -1.23
CA ARG A 135 -16.51 3.43 -0.92
C ARG A 135 -16.82 4.64 -0.07
N ALA A 136 -17.95 5.33 -0.32
CA ALA A 136 -18.44 6.39 0.54
C ALA A 136 -18.80 5.89 1.95
N GLN A 137 -19.40 4.70 2.08
CA GLN A 137 -19.65 4.05 3.38
C GLN A 137 -18.35 3.79 4.15
N ARG A 138 -17.34 3.24 3.46
CA ARG A 138 -16.00 3.04 4.04
C ARG A 138 -15.34 4.38 4.40
N GLY A 139 -15.57 5.43 3.61
CA GLY A 139 -15.09 6.79 3.87
C GLY A 139 -15.72 7.42 5.11
N ALA A 140 -17.03 7.28 5.29
CA ALA A 140 -17.74 7.68 6.50
C ALA A 140 -17.22 6.95 7.74
N LYS A 141 -16.96 5.64 7.64
CA LYS A 141 -16.29 4.89 8.71
C LYS A 141 -14.89 5.46 9.00
N ALA A 142 -14.10 5.78 7.97
CA ALA A 142 -12.79 6.40 8.15
C ALA A 142 -12.84 7.72 8.92
N LEU A 143 -13.78 8.60 8.58
CA LEU A 143 -13.95 9.87 9.30
C LEU A 143 -14.37 9.67 10.76
N ARG A 144 -15.18 8.64 11.06
CA ARG A 144 -15.51 8.27 12.45
C ARG A 144 -14.28 7.79 13.23
N ASP A 145 -13.44 6.98 12.58
CA ASP A 145 -12.20 6.50 13.17
C ASP A 145 -11.27 7.70 13.46
N VAL A 146 -11.13 8.65 12.52
CA VAL A 146 -10.38 9.90 12.72
C VAL A 146 -10.96 10.74 13.86
N LEU A 147 -12.29 10.92 13.94
CA LEU A 147 -12.93 11.69 15.02
C LEU A 147 -12.57 11.12 16.40
N ARG A 148 -12.60 9.79 16.54
CA ARG A 148 -12.19 9.11 17.79
C ARG A 148 -10.74 9.41 18.13
N ILE A 149 -9.86 9.36 17.15
CA ILE A 149 -8.42 9.63 17.30
C ILE A 149 -8.18 11.11 17.68
N LEU A 150 -8.88 12.06 17.06
CA LEU A 150 -8.82 13.49 17.39
C LEU A 150 -9.28 13.76 18.84
N ARG A 151 -10.39 13.14 19.26
CA ARG A 151 -10.90 13.23 20.64
C ARG A 151 -9.90 12.70 21.65
N TRP A 152 -9.26 11.56 21.35
CA TRP A 152 -8.17 11.05 22.17
C TRP A 152 -7.01 12.04 22.24
N GLY A 153 -6.59 12.59 21.10
CA GLY A 153 -5.48 13.55 21.01
C GLY A 153 -5.68 14.82 21.83
N ALA A 154 -6.89 15.39 21.82
CA ALA A 154 -7.22 16.56 22.63
C ALA A 154 -7.10 16.30 24.14
N GLY A 155 -7.22 15.05 24.59
CA GLY A 155 -6.97 14.67 25.99
C GLY A 155 -5.50 14.38 26.33
N HIS A 156 -4.60 14.36 25.33
CA HIS A 156 -3.22 13.86 25.47
C HIS A 156 -2.19 14.75 24.77
N THR A 157 -2.41 16.06 24.73
CA THR A 157 -1.53 17.01 24.00
C THR A 157 -0.10 17.03 24.52
N ASP A 158 0.10 16.90 25.84
CA ASP A 158 1.45 16.90 26.44
C ASP A 158 2.26 15.68 26.02
N LEU A 159 1.62 14.50 26.01
CA LEU A 159 2.23 13.26 25.52
C LEU A 159 2.61 13.37 24.04
N LEU A 160 1.72 13.92 23.21
CA LEU A 160 1.99 14.13 21.79
C LEU A 160 3.15 15.11 21.56
N ALA A 161 3.22 16.18 22.35
CA ALA A 161 4.31 17.16 22.30
C ALA A 161 5.66 16.52 22.69
N GLU A 162 5.67 15.68 23.73
CA GLU A 162 6.86 14.95 24.18
C GLU A 162 7.36 14.00 23.08
N ARG A 163 6.46 13.20 22.49
CA ARG A 163 6.78 12.24 21.43
C ARG A 163 7.26 12.92 20.16
N LEU A 164 6.61 14.00 19.74
CA LEU A 164 7.05 14.79 18.59
C LEU A 164 8.45 15.39 18.83
N SER A 165 8.71 15.87 20.05
CA SER A 165 10.03 16.34 20.45
C SER A 165 11.08 15.22 20.45
N ALA A 166 10.71 14.01 20.85
CA ALA A 166 11.59 12.84 20.79
C ALA A 166 11.98 12.49 19.34
N LEU A 167 11.01 12.51 18.41
CA LEU A 167 11.25 12.23 16.99
C LEU A 167 12.19 13.25 16.34
N ARG A 168 12.07 14.53 16.70
CA ARG A 168 13.00 15.58 16.22
C ARG A 168 14.43 15.33 16.66
N ARG A 169 14.61 14.89 17.91
CA ARG A 169 15.94 14.63 18.46
C ARG A 169 16.58 13.37 17.88
N SER A 170 15.77 12.37 17.52
CA SER A 170 16.28 11.11 16.98
C SER A 170 16.59 11.14 15.48
N ASP A 171 15.99 12.08 14.74
CA ASP A 171 16.09 12.21 13.27
C ASP A 171 16.00 10.84 12.54
N PRO A 172 14.80 10.25 12.45
CA PRO A 172 14.64 8.85 12.05
C PRO A 172 14.98 8.59 10.57
N ALA A 173 15.20 9.61 9.75
CA ALA A 173 15.34 9.50 8.30
C ALA A 173 16.49 8.58 7.88
N ALA A 174 17.72 8.87 8.35
CA ALA A 174 18.91 8.15 7.90
C ALA A 174 18.83 6.64 8.18
N GLU A 175 18.33 6.30 9.36
CA GLU A 175 18.15 4.91 9.78
C GLU A 175 17.03 4.22 9.00
N ALA A 176 15.89 4.89 8.76
CA ALA A 176 14.80 4.34 7.97
C ALA A 176 15.24 4.00 6.54
N TYR A 177 15.97 4.92 5.89
CA TYR A 177 16.57 4.70 4.57
C TYR A 177 17.57 3.54 4.57
N ARG A 178 18.38 3.42 5.61
CA ARG A 178 19.34 2.32 5.76
C ARG A 178 18.61 0.97 5.89
N ARG A 179 17.58 0.87 6.74
CA ARG A 179 16.78 -0.35 6.93
C ARG A 179 16.06 -0.75 5.64
N ALA A 180 15.34 0.17 5.00
CA ALA A 180 14.63 -0.10 3.75
C ALA A 180 15.59 -0.49 2.62
N GLY A 181 16.67 0.27 2.43
CA GLY A 181 17.68 -0.02 1.40
C GLY A 181 18.37 -1.37 1.59
N ALA A 182 18.51 -1.83 2.84
CA ALA A 182 19.03 -3.15 3.15
C ALA A 182 18.02 -4.29 2.89
N ALA A 183 16.77 -4.01 2.55
CA ALA A 183 15.76 -5.03 2.22
C ALA A 183 15.41 -5.08 0.72
N LEU A 184 15.92 -4.15 -0.08
CA LEU A 184 15.53 -3.97 -1.47
C LEU A 184 16.47 -4.65 -2.49
N PRO A 185 15.94 -5.09 -3.65
CA PRO A 185 16.75 -5.68 -4.72
C PRO A 185 17.48 -4.64 -5.58
N VAL A 186 17.14 -3.36 -5.44
CA VAL A 186 17.70 -2.20 -6.13
C VAL A 186 17.95 -1.05 -5.14
N PRO A 187 18.84 -0.10 -5.45
CA PRO A 187 19.03 1.08 -4.62
C PRO A 187 17.72 1.89 -4.48
N LEU A 188 17.42 2.31 -3.26
CA LEU A 188 16.30 3.19 -2.95
C LEU A 188 16.62 4.62 -3.39
N ASP A 189 15.68 5.27 -4.07
CA ASP A 189 15.78 6.70 -4.37
C ASP A 189 15.72 7.51 -3.07
N ARG A 190 16.66 8.45 -2.90
CA ARG A 190 16.73 9.33 -1.74
C ARG A 190 15.99 10.66 -1.93
N GLY A 191 15.31 10.83 -3.06
CA GLY A 191 14.42 11.96 -3.30
C GLY A 191 13.09 11.91 -2.53
N THR A 192 12.76 10.76 -1.91
CA THR A 192 11.52 10.60 -1.13
C THR A 192 11.54 11.48 0.12
N ARG A 193 10.46 12.24 0.37
CA ARG A 193 10.37 13.11 1.54
C ARG A 193 9.64 12.39 2.68
N LEU A 194 10.15 12.54 3.89
CA LEU A 194 9.59 11.93 5.10
C LEU A 194 8.88 13.00 5.94
N HIS A 195 7.67 12.71 6.39
CA HIS A 195 6.84 13.62 7.16
C HIS A 195 6.33 12.99 8.45
N ILE A 196 6.33 13.73 9.56
CA ILE A 196 5.48 13.44 10.71
C ILE A 196 4.19 14.24 10.55
N VAL A 197 3.06 13.54 10.54
CA VAL A 197 1.73 14.13 10.43
C VAL A 197 0.86 13.75 11.62
N MET A 198 -0.31 14.38 11.71
CA MET A 198 -1.38 14.02 12.63
C MET A 198 -2.74 14.28 11.97
N GLY A 199 -3.71 13.40 12.24
CA GLY A 199 -5.12 13.59 11.85
C GLY A 199 -5.66 12.57 10.85
N GLY A 200 -4.86 11.57 10.50
CA GLY A 200 -5.29 10.42 9.72
C GLY A 200 -5.82 9.28 10.58
N ARG A 201 -5.88 8.11 9.95
CA ARG A 201 -6.42 6.87 10.53
C ARG A 201 -5.44 5.70 10.54
N ALA A 202 -4.19 5.96 10.18
CA ALA A 202 -3.20 4.95 9.87
C ALA A 202 -1.86 5.33 10.46
N GLY A 203 -1.07 4.36 10.91
CA GLY A 203 0.25 4.62 11.50
C GLY A 203 1.26 5.23 10.51
N GLY A 204 1.16 4.89 9.22
CA GLY A 204 1.96 5.47 8.15
C GLY A 204 1.41 5.15 6.76
N ALA A 205 1.98 5.77 5.73
CA ALA A 205 1.71 5.48 4.32
C ALA A 205 2.76 6.13 3.39
N ALA A 206 2.91 5.55 2.20
CA ALA A 206 3.77 6.05 1.11
C ALA A 206 3.00 6.65 -0.10
N ILE A 207 2.59 7.92 -0.06
CA ILE A 207 1.80 8.57 -1.13
C ILE A 207 2.71 9.22 -2.18
N GLY A 208 2.80 8.65 -3.39
CA GLY A 208 3.65 9.22 -4.44
C GLY A 208 5.13 9.17 -4.03
N ASP A 209 5.80 10.32 -4.02
CA ASP A 209 7.21 10.44 -3.58
C ASP A 209 7.32 10.88 -2.10
N ASP A 210 6.24 10.79 -1.34
CA ASP A 210 6.18 11.20 0.06
C ASP A 210 5.81 10.01 0.96
N VAL A 211 6.48 9.88 2.09
CA VAL A 211 6.13 8.93 3.15
C VAL A 211 5.82 9.69 4.42
N TYR A 212 4.77 9.29 5.14
CA TYR A 212 4.49 9.88 6.43
C TYR A 212 4.32 8.84 7.55
N PHE A 213 4.57 9.29 8.78
CA PHE A 213 4.19 8.63 10.03
C PHE A 213 3.14 9.49 10.75
N ASP A 214 1.98 8.93 11.08
CA ASP A 214 0.93 9.63 11.81
C ASP A 214 1.09 9.39 13.32
N LEU A 215 1.72 10.36 13.99
CA LEU A 215 2.01 10.25 15.42
C LEU A 215 0.73 10.17 16.26
N LEU A 216 -0.34 10.84 15.83
CA LEU A 216 -1.59 10.87 16.57
C LEU A 216 -2.32 9.52 16.47
N ALA A 217 -2.46 8.99 15.25
CA ALA A 217 -3.09 7.69 15.04
C ALA A 217 -2.31 6.56 15.73
N TYR A 218 -0.99 6.54 15.60
CA TYR A 218 -0.13 5.56 16.28
C TYR A 218 -0.34 5.59 17.80
N SER A 219 -0.28 6.79 18.39
CA SER A 219 -0.43 6.97 19.84
C SER A 219 -1.81 6.54 20.35
N ALA A 220 -2.86 6.82 19.58
CA ALA A 220 -4.22 6.38 19.92
C ALA A 220 -4.36 4.85 19.84
N PHE A 221 -3.76 4.19 18.85
CA PHE A 221 -3.77 2.73 18.72
C PHE A 221 -2.93 2.03 19.79
N GLU A 222 -1.84 2.65 20.24
CA GLU A 222 -1.05 2.12 21.35
C GLU A 222 -1.89 2.09 22.64
N SER A 223 -2.70 3.12 22.87
CA SER A 223 -3.57 3.19 24.07
C SER A 223 -4.61 2.06 24.15
N THR A 224 -4.93 1.43 23.02
CA THR A 224 -5.83 0.28 22.93
C THR A 224 -5.09 -1.05 22.77
N GLY A 225 -3.75 -1.05 22.81
CA GLY A 225 -2.92 -2.23 22.61
C GLY A 225 -2.93 -2.77 21.17
N GLU A 226 -3.37 -1.95 20.20
CA GLU A 226 -3.43 -2.35 18.80
C GLU A 226 -2.06 -2.31 18.10
N VAL A 227 -1.15 -1.48 18.60
CA VAL A 227 0.26 -1.38 18.16
C VAL A 227 1.19 -1.42 19.38
N PRO A 228 2.50 -1.71 19.18
CA PRO A 228 3.48 -1.67 20.26
C PRO A 228 3.62 -0.31 20.93
N ALA A 229 4.26 -0.29 22.09
CA ALA A 229 4.58 0.95 22.80
C ALA A 229 5.41 1.89 21.91
N PHE A 230 5.10 3.18 21.95
CA PHE A 230 5.79 4.15 21.11
C PHE A 230 7.26 4.28 21.52
N THR A 231 8.12 4.24 20.51
CA THR A 231 9.52 4.63 20.59
C THR A 231 9.90 5.39 19.31
N PRO A 232 10.98 6.18 19.28
CA PRO A 232 11.48 6.72 18.03
C PRO A 232 11.80 5.65 16.98
N ASP A 233 12.21 4.45 17.45
CA ASP A 233 12.45 3.29 16.59
C ASP A 233 11.17 2.80 15.90
N ALA A 234 10.01 2.93 16.53
CA ALA A 234 8.73 2.59 15.89
C ALA A 234 8.46 3.46 14.66
N ALA A 235 8.79 4.76 14.72
CA ALA A 235 8.66 5.65 13.57
C ALA A 235 9.70 5.30 12.48
N VAL A 236 10.93 4.96 12.87
CA VAL A 236 11.96 4.42 11.95
C VAL A 236 11.44 3.18 11.23
N ALA A 237 10.88 2.23 11.96
CA ALA A 237 10.34 0.99 11.40
C ALA A 237 9.20 1.27 10.42
N THR A 238 8.24 2.13 10.79
CA THR A 238 7.16 2.52 9.87
C THR A 238 7.70 3.24 8.62
N PHE A 239 8.63 4.18 8.76
CA PHE A 239 9.23 4.82 7.59
C PHE A 239 9.97 3.82 6.70
N ALA A 240 10.73 2.90 7.29
CA ALA A 240 11.46 1.88 6.53
C ALA A 240 10.51 0.95 5.77
N HIS A 241 9.40 0.56 6.39
CA HIS A 241 8.36 -0.27 5.79
C HIS A 241 7.77 0.39 4.54
N GLU A 242 7.35 1.64 4.68
CA GLU A 242 6.74 2.41 3.60
C GLU A 242 7.74 2.77 2.48
N LEU A 243 8.99 3.11 2.85
CA LEU A 243 10.09 3.29 1.89
C LEU A 243 10.39 2.01 1.11
N HIS A 244 10.28 0.85 1.76
CA HIS A 244 10.45 -0.44 1.10
C HIS A 244 9.35 -0.67 0.05
N HIS A 245 8.10 -0.30 0.32
CA HIS A 245 7.04 -0.35 -0.70
C HIS A 245 7.35 0.52 -1.92
N LEU A 246 7.83 1.75 -1.72
CA LEU A 246 8.21 2.63 -2.83
C LEU A 246 9.37 2.05 -3.65
N GLY A 247 10.45 1.65 -2.98
CA GLY A 247 11.62 1.10 -3.63
C GLY A 247 11.31 -0.19 -4.39
N LEU A 248 10.50 -1.08 -3.80
CA LEU A 248 10.13 -2.33 -4.45
C LEU A 248 9.15 -2.09 -5.60
N THR A 249 8.21 -1.15 -5.47
CA THR A 249 7.32 -0.76 -6.58
C THR A 249 8.13 -0.25 -7.76
N ALA A 250 9.11 0.64 -7.53
CA ALA A 250 10.01 1.12 -8.59
C ALA A 250 10.82 -0.02 -9.24
N ALA A 251 11.29 -0.99 -8.43
CA ALA A 251 11.99 -2.17 -8.93
C ALA A 251 11.08 -3.02 -9.83
N LEU A 252 9.83 -3.26 -9.41
CA LEU A 252 8.86 -4.05 -10.14
C LEU A 252 8.32 -3.35 -11.39
N GLU A 253 8.27 -2.02 -11.40
CA GLU A 253 7.97 -1.24 -12.61
C GLU A 253 9.14 -1.26 -13.62
N SER A 254 10.36 -1.44 -13.13
CA SER A 254 11.56 -1.60 -13.96
C SER A 254 11.78 -3.05 -14.42
N PHE A 255 11.04 -4.01 -13.85
CA PHE A 255 11.02 -5.41 -14.28
C PHE A 255 10.49 -5.49 -15.74
N PRO A 256 11.06 -6.34 -16.62
CA PRO A 256 11.04 -6.11 -18.06
C PRO A 256 9.66 -5.85 -18.68
N PRO A 257 9.55 -4.89 -19.62
CA PRO A 257 8.29 -4.40 -20.20
C PRO A 257 7.62 -5.36 -21.21
N ALA A 258 8.00 -6.64 -21.26
CA ALA A 258 7.52 -7.60 -22.25
C ALA A 258 6.44 -8.56 -21.74
N LEU A 259 6.00 -8.44 -20.48
CA LEU A 259 4.90 -9.26 -19.97
C LEU A 259 3.59 -8.84 -20.62
N HIS A 260 3.15 -9.63 -21.61
CA HIS A 260 1.83 -9.49 -22.19
C HIS A 260 0.83 -10.28 -21.35
N LEU A 261 0.23 -9.60 -20.37
CA LEU A 261 -0.77 -10.20 -19.49
C LEU A 261 -2.18 -9.92 -20.03
N ASP A 262 -2.96 -10.97 -20.27
CA ASP A 262 -4.40 -10.84 -20.42
C ASP A 262 -5.04 -10.39 -19.08
N PRO A 263 -6.32 -9.96 -19.06
CA PRO A 263 -6.95 -9.44 -17.85
C PRO A 263 -7.04 -10.40 -16.64
N ARG A 264 -6.94 -11.73 -16.85
CA ARG A 264 -6.93 -12.73 -15.77
C ARG A 264 -5.51 -12.88 -15.23
N SER A 265 -4.55 -13.05 -16.13
CA SER A 265 -3.11 -13.07 -15.83
C SER A 265 -2.66 -11.80 -15.11
N ALA A 266 -3.17 -10.62 -15.50
CA ALA A 266 -2.88 -9.35 -14.85
C ALA A 266 -3.41 -9.29 -13.41
N ARG A 267 -4.60 -9.85 -13.15
CA ARG A 267 -5.17 -9.96 -11.79
C ARG A 267 -4.36 -10.89 -10.92
N ALA A 268 -4.03 -12.08 -11.42
CA ALA A 268 -3.22 -13.06 -10.70
C ALA A 268 -1.82 -12.47 -10.39
N PHE A 269 -1.19 -11.83 -11.37
CA PHE A 269 0.08 -11.14 -11.16
C PHE A 269 -0.03 -10.02 -10.13
N GLY A 270 -1.11 -9.22 -10.15
CA GLY A 270 -1.38 -8.21 -9.14
C GLY A 270 -1.46 -8.79 -7.72
N LEU A 271 -2.13 -9.93 -7.55
CA LEU A 271 -2.22 -10.62 -6.25
C LEU A 271 -0.87 -11.14 -5.77
N VAL A 272 -0.06 -11.71 -6.67
CA VAL A 272 1.30 -12.17 -6.34
C VAL A 272 2.20 -10.99 -5.99
N LYS A 273 2.13 -9.89 -6.73
CA LYS A 273 2.83 -8.64 -6.40
C LYS A 273 2.48 -8.16 -4.99
N LEU A 274 1.21 -8.23 -4.59
CA LEU A 274 0.79 -7.83 -3.24
C LEU A 274 1.38 -8.73 -2.15
N LEU A 275 1.37 -10.05 -2.34
CA LEU A 275 2.01 -10.98 -1.41
C LEU A 275 3.51 -10.66 -1.25
N VAL A 276 4.19 -10.38 -2.36
CA VAL A 276 5.61 -10.01 -2.33
C VAL A 276 5.82 -8.66 -1.66
N LEU A 277 5.05 -7.63 -2.02
CA LEU A 277 5.16 -6.28 -1.46
C LEU A 277 4.94 -6.27 0.06
N GLU A 278 3.79 -6.77 0.52
CA GLU A 278 3.42 -6.76 1.94
C GLU A 278 4.28 -7.74 2.74
N GLY A 279 4.48 -8.94 2.21
CA GLY A 279 5.27 -9.97 2.87
C GLY A 279 6.73 -9.61 3.05
N SER A 280 7.34 -8.93 2.07
CA SER A 280 8.75 -8.55 2.15
C SER A 280 8.97 -7.37 3.09
N ALA A 281 8.05 -6.41 3.15
CA ALA A 281 8.10 -5.36 4.18
C ALA A 281 8.01 -5.98 5.58
N THR A 282 7.04 -6.87 5.81
CA THR A 282 6.87 -7.54 7.10
C THR A 282 8.04 -8.46 7.48
N TRP A 283 8.55 -9.28 6.55
CA TRP A 283 9.63 -10.22 6.85
C TRP A 283 11.01 -9.55 6.93
N LEU A 284 11.37 -8.73 5.94
CA LEU A 284 12.72 -8.17 5.82
C LEU A 284 12.91 -6.89 6.63
N VAL A 285 11.85 -6.09 6.78
CA VAL A 285 11.94 -4.80 7.48
C VAL A 285 11.42 -4.91 8.91
N ASP A 286 10.16 -5.30 9.12
CA ASP A 286 9.56 -5.28 10.46
C ASP A 286 10.12 -6.38 11.37
N ALA A 287 10.16 -7.62 10.86
CA ALA A 287 10.68 -8.76 11.59
C ALA A 287 12.21 -8.87 11.52
N GLU A 288 12.87 -8.12 10.63
CA GLU A 288 14.32 -8.18 10.39
C GLU A 288 14.85 -9.61 10.18
N ARG A 289 14.05 -10.47 9.51
CA ARG A 289 14.34 -11.90 9.30
C ARG A 289 14.46 -12.72 10.58
N ASP A 290 13.86 -12.27 11.69
CA ASP A 290 13.75 -13.01 12.94
C ASP A 290 12.34 -13.65 13.08
N PRO A 291 12.23 -15.00 13.03
CA PRO A 291 10.97 -15.71 13.22
C PRO A 291 10.26 -15.39 14.54
N ALA A 292 11.02 -15.14 15.61
CA ALA A 292 10.45 -14.83 16.92
C ALA A 292 9.86 -13.41 16.96
N ARG A 293 10.45 -12.45 16.22
CA ARG A 293 9.84 -11.12 16.03
C ARG A 293 8.57 -11.21 15.19
N LEU A 294 8.62 -11.93 14.06
CA LEU A 294 7.44 -12.12 13.20
C LEU A 294 6.23 -12.68 13.96
N ARG A 295 6.44 -13.71 14.79
CA ARG A 295 5.35 -14.31 15.60
C ARG A 295 4.79 -13.39 16.68
N ARG A 296 5.57 -12.42 17.17
CA ARG A 296 5.14 -11.46 18.20
C ARG A 296 4.54 -10.19 17.61
N ASP A 297 4.63 -10.00 16.29
CA ASP A 297 4.05 -8.83 15.64
C ASP A 297 2.52 -8.88 15.72
N ALA A 298 1.96 -7.98 16.52
CA ALA A 298 0.54 -7.90 16.77
C ALA A 298 -0.29 -7.68 15.49
N SER A 299 0.29 -7.12 14.42
CA SER A 299 -0.39 -6.85 13.16
C SER A 299 -0.69 -8.13 12.37
N VAL A 300 0.18 -9.14 12.47
CA VAL A 300 0.10 -10.39 11.68
C VAL A 300 -0.05 -11.66 12.52
N ALA A 301 0.22 -11.64 13.83
CA ALA A 301 0.23 -12.83 14.69
C ALA A 301 -1.03 -13.71 14.54
N ARG A 302 -2.22 -13.09 14.56
CA ARG A 302 -3.50 -13.81 14.38
C ARG A 302 -3.61 -14.53 13.03
N GLU A 303 -3.10 -13.92 11.96
CA GLU A 303 -3.14 -14.53 10.63
C GLU A 303 -2.07 -15.62 10.49
N LEU A 304 -0.91 -15.45 11.15
CA LEU A 304 0.13 -16.49 11.21
C LEU A 304 -0.36 -17.77 11.91
N GLU A 305 -1.21 -17.66 12.93
CA GLU A 305 -1.86 -18.82 13.58
C GLU A 305 -2.72 -19.65 12.60
N ARG A 306 -3.20 -19.03 11.52
CA ARG A 306 -3.98 -19.70 10.48
C ARG A 306 -3.12 -20.42 9.44
N GLY A 307 -1.80 -20.20 9.43
CA GLY A 307 -0.78 -20.92 8.62
C GLY A 307 -1.30 -21.49 7.30
N ASP A 308 -1.45 -22.81 7.24
CA ASP A 308 -1.91 -23.55 6.05
C ASP A 308 -3.27 -23.12 5.53
N ALA A 309 -4.21 -22.75 6.41
CA ALA A 309 -5.52 -22.25 6.00
C ALA A 309 -5.41 -20.89 5.31
N LEU A 310 -4.50 -20.03 5.79
CA LEU A 310 -4.21 -18.75 5.13
C LEU A 310 -3.58 -18.97 3.74
N LEU A 311 -2.63 -19.90 3.61
CA LEU A 311 -2.04 -20.24 2.31
C LEU A 311 -3.06 -20.90 1.37
N ALA A 312 -3.99 -21.70 1.89
CA ALA A 312 -5.11 -22.25 1.13
C ALA A 312 -6.07 -21.15 0.63
N ASP A 313 -6.31 -20.10 1.42
CA ASP A 313 -7.10 -18.94 0.99
C ASP A 313 -6.41 -18.22 -0.18
N VAL A 314 -5.08 -18.04 -0.10
CA VAL A 314 -4.26 -17.47 -1.18
C VAL A 314 -4.30 -18.32 -2.44
N GLU A 315 -4.16 -19.64 -2.31
CA GLU A 315 -4.24 -20.58 -3.44
C GLU A 315 -5.57 -20.46 -4.18
N ARG A 316 -6.70 -20.49 -3.45
CA ARG A 316 -8.05 -20.34 -4.04
C ARG A 316 -8.24 -18.98 -4.70
N LEU A 317 -7.70 -17.92 -4.10
CA LEU A 317 -7.78 -16.58 -4.65
C LEU A 317 -7.02 -16.46 -5.98
N LEU A 318 -5.81 -17.04 -6.07
CA LEU A 318 -5.02 -17.06 -7.30
C LEU A 318 -5.66 -17.93 -8.38
N GLN A 319 -6.18 -19.10 -8.02
CA GLN A 319 -6.92 -19.97 -8.95
C GLN A 319 -8.15 -19.26 -9.52
N GLY A 320 -8.97 -18.64 -8.67
CA GLY A 320 -10.15 -17.89 -9.09
C GLY A 320 -9.81 -16.68 -9.98
N ALA A 321 -8.65 -16.05 -9.77
CA ALA A 321 -8.17 -14.97 -10.63
C ALA A 321 -7.78 -15.49 -12.03
N LEU A 322 -7.08 -16.63 -12.11
CA LEU A 322 -6.65 -17.24 -13.38
C LEU A 322 -7.79 -17.88 -14.16
N SER A 323 -8.74 -18.53 -13.48
CA SER A 323 -9.95 -19.08 -14.13
C SER A 323 -10.87 -17.99 -14.68
N GLY A 324 -10.76 -16.78 -14.13
CA GLY A 324 -11.62 -15.63 -14.45
C GLY A 324 -12.92 -15.59 -13.65
N GLU A 325 -13.10 -16.48 -12.68
CA GLU A 325 -14.25 -16.52 -11.76
C GLU A 325 -14.30 -15.30 -10.84
N LEU A 326 -13.16 -14.66 -10.58
CA LEU A 326 -13.05 -13.47 -9.74
C LEU A 326 -12.98 -12.19 -10.56
N ASP A 327 -14.10 -11.76 -11.15
CA ASP A 327 -14.24 -10.42 -11.72
C ASP A 327 -14.33 -9.32 -10.65
N GLY A 328 -14.19 -8.05 -11.05
CA GLY A 328 -13.91 -6.90 -10.16
C GLY A 328 -14.49 -7.00 -8.75
N PRO A 329 -15.83 -7.00 -8.57
CA PRO A 329 -16.46 -7.08 -7.25
C PRO A 329 -16.23 -8.41 -6.52
N ALA A 330 -16.24 -9.54 -7.24
CA ALA A 330 -15.99 -10.86 -6.67
C ALA A 330 -14.55 -10.97 -6.16
N CYS A 331 -13.59 -10.43 -6.91
CA CYS A 331 -12.18 -10.34 -6.52
C CYS A 331 -12.01 -9.50 -5.25
N GLU A 332 -12.62 -8.32 -5.19
CA GLU A 332 -12.55 -7.47 -3.99
C GLU A 332 -13.17 -8.13 -2.75
N ALA A 333 -14.30 -8.81 -2.92
CA ALA A 333 -14.93 -9.57 -1.84
C ALA A 333 -14.04 -10.74 -1.38
N ALA A 334 -13.41 -11.46 -2.32
CA ALA A 334 -12.51 -12.56 -2.04
C ALA A 334 -11.19 -12.11 -1.38
N ARG A 335 -10.71 -10.89 -1.69
CA ARG A 335 -9.53 -10.28 -1.08
C ARG A 335 -9.80 -9.72 0.31
N ALA A 336 -11.04 -9.33 0.61
CA ALA A 336 -11.39 -8.62 1.84
C ALA A 336 -10.87 -9.30 3.14
N PRO A 337 -10.92 -10.64 3.29
CA PRO A 337 -10.35 -11.32 4.46
C PRO A 337 -8.83 -11.14 4.60
N LEU A 338 -8.10 -10.94 3.51
CA LEU A 338 -6.65 -10.77 3.51
C LEU A 338 -6.20 -9.32 3.73
N LEU A 339 -7.10 -8.34 3.57
CA LEU A 339 -6.77 -6.92 3.72
C LEU A 339 -6.45 -6.49 5.17
N ALA A 340 -6.78 -7.32 6.17
CA ALA A 340 -6.55 -7.04 7.59
C ALA A 340 -5.23 -7.59 8.14
N GLY A 341 -4.22 -7.79 7.28
CA GLY A 341 -2.93 -8.39 7.63
C GLY A 341 -2.66 -9.74 6.97
N GLY A 342 -3.63 -10.31 6.26
CA GLY A 342 -3.47 -11.61 5.60
C GLY A 342 -2.44 -11.59 4.47
N PHE A 343 -2.37 -10.51 3.67
CA PHE A 343 -1.32 -10.37 2.65
C PHE A 343 0.08 -10.27 3.27
N HIS A 344 0.24 -9.49 4.35
CA HIS A 344 1.49 -9.40 5.11
C HIS A 344 1.89 -10.75 5.67
N ALA A 345 0.99 -11.43 6.40
CA ALA A 345 1.26 -12.70 7.04
C ALA A 345 1.56 -13.81 6.02
N ALA A 346 0.73 -13.94 4.97
CA ALA A 346 0.92 -14.96 3.94
C ALA A 346 2.23 -14.73 3.18
N GLY A 347 2.48 -13.50 2.72
CA GLY A 347 3.72 -13.15 2.03
C GLY A 347 4.95 -13.38 2.92
N ALA A 348 4.89 -13.00 4.19
CA ALA A 348 5.99 -13.21 5.14
C ALA A 348 6.25 -14.70 5.40
N LEU A 349 5.22 -15.55 5.52
CA LEU A 349 5.38 -17.00 5.63
C LEU A 349 6.09 -17.59 4.42
N LEU A 350 5.66 -17.20 3.21
CA LEU A 350 6.26 -17.68 1.96
C LEU A 350 7.74 -17.27 1.86
N LEU A 351 8.04 -16.00 2.12
CA LEU A 351 9.40 -15.46 2.03
C LEU A 351 10.30 -15.97 3.16
N GLN A 352 9.77 -16.21 4.36
CA GLN A 352 10.51 -16.82 5.46
C GLN A 352 10.97 -18.24 5.10
N ALA A 353 10.11 -19.06 4.49
CA ALA A 353 10.49 -20.40 4.06
C ALA A 353 11.61 -20.35 3.01
N ILE A 354 11.48 -19.47 2.02
CA ILE A 354 12.51 -19.23 0.99
C ILE A 354 13.83 -18.77 1.62
N ASP A 355 13.78 -17.86 2.60
CA ASP A 355 14.96 -17.35 3.30
C ASP A 355 15.63 -18.44 4.15
N ARG A 356 14.85 -19.35 4.76
CA ARG A 356 15.37 -20.43 5.61
C ARG A 356 16.25 -21.41 4.83
N THR A 357 15.93 -21.69 3.57
CA THR A 357 16.66 -22.65 2.73
C THR A 357 17.67 -21.99 1.81
N GLY A 358 17.27 -20.93 1.11
CA GLY A 358 18.08 -20.24 0.10
C GLY A 358 18.70 -18.93 0.57
N GLY A 359 18.43 -18.50 1.80
CA GLY A 359 18.92 -17.24 2.33
C GLY A 359 18.32 -16.01 1.66
N ARG A 360 18.90 -14.85 2.01
CA ARG A 360 18.44 -13.54 1.53
C ARG A 360 18.51 -13.41 0.01
N ASP A 361 19.48 -14.03 -0.64
CA ASP A 361 19.65 -13.94 -2.10
C ASP A 361 18.49 -14.62 -2.86
N ALA A 362 17.96 -15.71 -2.32
CA ALA A 362 16.75 -16.35 -2.86
C ALA A 362 15.53 -15.44 -2.71
N VAL A 363 15.36 -14.78 -1.56
CA VAL A 363 14.30 -13.78 -1.36
C VAL A 363 14.44 -12.63 -2.35
N LEU A 364 15.63 -12.05 -2.50
CA LEU A 364 15.87 -10.95 -3.45
C LEU A 364 15.62 -11.36 -4.90
N THR A 365 15.79 -12.65 -5.23
CA THR A 365 15.43 -13.18 -6.55
C THR A 365 13.92 -13.14 -6.77
N VAL A 366 13.11 -13.48 -5.76
CA VAL A 366 11.65 -13.35 -5.81
C VAL A 366 11.21 -11.87 -5.83
N LEU A 367 11.89 -10.98 -5.10
CA LEU A 367 11.57 -9.55 -5.15
C LEU A 367 11.82 -8.94 -6.54
N ARG A 368 12.79 -9.47 -7.29
CA ARG A 368 13.04 -9.07 -8.67
C ARG A 368 12.00 -9.63 -9.63
N ASP A 369 11.56 -10.87 -9.44
CA ASP A 369 10.52 -11.51 -10.26
C ASP A 369 9.47 -12.21 -9.38
N PRO A 370 8.35 -11.53 -9.07
CA PRO A 370 7.30 -12.08 -8.21
C PRO A 370 6.70 -13.39 -8.73
N ARG A 371 6.78 -13.68 -10.04
CA ARG A 371 6.29 -14.96 -10.62
C ARG A 371 6.99 -16.17 -10.01
N ARG A 372 8.20 -15.99 -9.49
CA ARG A 372 8.98 -17.04 -8.82
C ARG A 372 8.50 -17.39 -7.42
N LEU A 373 7.61 -16.59 -6.81
CA LEU A 373 7.22 -16.73 -5.41
C LEU A 373 6.76 -18.16 -5.06
N LEU A 374 5.77 -18.70 -5.78
CA LEU A 374 5.18 -19.99 -5.44
C LEU A 374 6.15 -21.15 -5.69
N VAL A 375 6.86 -21.12 -6.82
CA VAL A 375 7.84 -22.17 -7.16
C VAL A 375 8.98 -22.20 -6.15
N SER A 376 9.55 -21.03 -5.82
CA SER A 376 10.66 -20.94 -4.85
C SER A 376 10.23 -21.38 -3.46
N TYR A 377 9.00 -21.06 -3.06
CA TYR A 377 8.42 -21.52 -1.80
C TYR A 377 8.23 -23.04 -1.77
N ASP A 378 7.64 -23.63 -2.81
CA ASP A 378 7.44 -25.08 -2.88
C ASP A 378 8.77 -25.84 -2.89
N GLU A 379 9.79 -25.31 -3.55
CA GLU A 379 11.17 -25.83 -3.48
C GLU A 379 11.70 -25.77 -2.04
N ALA A 380 11.55 -24.63 -1.35
CA ALA A 380 11.97 -24.51 0.04
C ALA A 380 11.25 -25.49 0.98
N VAL A 381 9.94 -25.74 0.78
CA VAL A 381 9.18 -26.74 1.55
C VAL A 381 9.71 -28.15 1.28
N ARG A 382 10.00 -28.50 0.02
CA ARG A 382 10.61 -29.81 -0.32
C ARG A 382 12.01 -29.99 0.27
N ASP A 383 12.76 -28.89 0.41
CA ASP A 383 14.09 -28.85 1.01
C ASP A 383 14.06 -28.77 2.56
N GLY A 384 12.88 -28.88 3.17
CA GLY A 384 12.71 -29.04 4.61
C GLY A 384 12.27 -27.79 5.37
N ALA A 385 11.81 -26.74 4.69
CA ALA A 385 11.04 -25.68 5.34
C ALA A 385 9.67 -26.19 5.80
N GLU A 386 9.14 -25.64 6.89
CA GLU A 386 7.80 -25.96 7.39
C GLU A 386 6.73 -25.32 6.49
N GLY A 387 5.71 -26.11 6.12
CA GLY A 387 4.54 -25.62 5.38
C GLY A 387 3.94 -26.69 4.47
N ARG A 388 2.85 -26.32 3.79
CA ARG A 388 2.27 -27.09 2.68
C ARG A 388 2.80 -26.60 1.33
N THR A 389 2.79 -27.46 0.32
CA THR A 389 3.00 -27.03 -1.08
C THR A 389 1.71 -26.50 -1.70
N PHE A 390 1.84 -25.66 -2.72
CA PHE A 390 0.74 -25.27 -3.61
C PHE A 390 0.45 -26.38 -4.64
N ASP A 391 -0.70 -26.27 -5.30
CA ASP A 391 -0.98 -26.99 -6.52
C ASP A 391 0.12 -26.72 -7.56
N ALA A 392 0.74 -27.78 -8.06
CA ALA A 392 1.88 -27.67 -8.98
C ALA A 392 1.51 -26.97 -10.29
N GLY A 393 0.28 -27.18 -10.77
CA GLY A 393 -0.25 -26.51 -11.96
C GLY A 393 -0.40 -25.02 -11.74
N LEU A 394 -0.91 -24.60 -10.59
CA LEU A 394 -0.98 -23.19 -10.18
C LEU A 394 0.41 -22.55 -10.10
N ALA A 395 1.35 -23.16 -9.38
CA ALA A 395 2.70 -22.64 -9.22
C ALA A 395 3.38 -22.46 -10.59
N GLN A 396 3.22 -23.45 -11.48
CA GLN A 396 3.71 -23.37 -12.86
C GLN A 396 3.02 -22.25 -13.66
N ALA A 397 1.69 -22.14 -13.58
CA ALA A 397 0.94 -21.10 -14.30
C ALA A 397 1.34 -19.69 -13.86
N ILE A 398 1.53 -19.46 -12.56
CA ILE A 398 2.05 -18.19 -12.02
C ILE A 398 3.48 -17.93 -12.51
N GLY A 399 4.34 -18.96 -12.51
CA GLY A 399 5.73 -18.87 -12.95
C GLY A 399 5.90 -18.44 -14.42
N HIS A 400 4.96 -18.80 -15.29
CA HIS A 400 5.01 -18.53 -16.73
C HIS A 400 4.10 -17.36 -17.17
N LEU A 401 3.54 -16.59 -16.23
CA LEU A 401 2.70 -15.43 -16.57
C LEU A 401 3.42 -14.51 -17.56
N GLY A 402 2.75 -14.21 -18.67
CA GLY A 402 3.22 -13.30 -19.72
C GLY A 402 4.27 -13.88 -20.68
N GLU A 403 4.62 -15.16 -20.59
CA GLU A 403 5.61 -15.82 -21.48
C GLU A 403 5.00 -16.38 -22.77
N ASP A 404 3.68 -16.55 -22.82
CA ASP A 404 2.98 -17.12 -23.98
C ASP A 404 2.68 -16.08 -25.07
N ARG A 405 3.69 -15.76 -25.89
CA ARG A 405 3.50 -15.25 -27.26
C ARG A 405 4.56 -15.77 -28.23
N GLY A 406 4.52 -17.09 -28.47
CA GLY A 406 5.30 -17.72 -29.55
C GLY A 406 4.52 -18.69 -30.44
N LYS A 407 3.24 -19.00 -30.17
CA LYS A 407 2.54 -20.11 -30.86
C LYS A 407 1.18 -19.82 -31.49
N GLU A 408 0.76 -18.57 -31.60
CA GLU A 408 -0.36 -18.22 -32.48
C GLU A 408 0.05 -17.13 -33.46
N ALA A 409 0.64 -17.54 -34.59
CA ALA A 409 0.48 -16.77 -35.81
C ALA A 409 -0.98 -16.95 -36.27
N PRO A 410 -1.81 -15.88 -36.32
CA PRO A 410 -3.09 -15.98 -36.99
C PRO A 410 -2.80 -16.29 -38.46
N GLY A 411 -3.41 -17.37 -38.95
CA GLY A 411 -3.22 -17.87 -40.31
C GLY A 411 -3.26 -16.73 -41.34
N HIS A 412 -2.34 -16.82 -42.30
CA HIS A 412 -2.44 -16.04 -43.53
C HIS A 412 -3.88 -16.06 -44.04
N PRO A 413 -4.50 -14.91 -44.36
CA PRO A 413 -5.76 -14.94 -45.07
C PRO A 413 -5.53 -15.71 -46.37
N GLN A 414 -6.30 -16.78 -46.59
CA GLN A 414 -6.35 -17.42 -47.89
C GLN A 414 -6.69 -16.33 -48.93
N PRO A 415 -5.97 -16.29 -50.06
CA PRO A 415 -6.34 -15.38 -51.13
C PRO A 415 -7.74 -15.76 -51.61
N LEU A 416 -8.67 -14.80 -51.55
CA LEU A 416 -9.99 -14.92 -52.15
C LEU A 416 -9.80 -15.20 -53.65
N ASP A 417 -10.15 -16.42 -54.06
CA ASP A 417 -10.27 -16.77 -55.45
C ASP A 417 -11.29 -15.85 -56.14
N ARG A 418 -10.87 -15.38 -57.31
CA ARG A 418 -11.63 -14.52 -58.22
C ARG A 418 -12.90 -15.23 -58.65
N ILE A 419 -14.06 -14.69 -58.28
CA ILE A 419 -15.30 -14.96 -58.99
C ILE A 419 -15.32 -14.03 -60.22
N HIS A 420 -15.02 -14.59 -61.38
CA HIS A 420 -15.44 -14.03 -62.66
C HIS A 420 -16.91 -14.39 -62.86
N GLY A 421 -17.78 -13.39 -62.93
CA GLY A 421 -19.10 -13.53 -63.56
C GLY A 421 -19.00 -13.32 -65.08
N PRO A 422 -20.00 -13.76 -65.85
CA PRO A 422 -20.39 -13.06 -67.07
C PRO A 422 -21.06 -11.71 -66.74
#